data_AF-A0A2H3KAL2-F1
#
_entry.id   AF-A0A2H3KAL2-F1
#
_cell.length_a   1.000
_cell.length_b   1.000
_cell.length_c   1.000
_cell.angle_alpha   90.00
_cell.angle_beta   90.00
_cell.angle_gamma   90.00
#
_symmetry.space_group_name_H-M   'P 1'
#
loop_
_entity.id
_entity.type
_entity.pdbx_description
1 polymer ?
#
loop_
_entity_poly.entity_id
_entity_poly.type
_entity_poly.pdbx_seq_one_letter_code
_entity_poly.pdbx_strand_id
1 'polypeptide(L)'
;MKKNIVLFVLFVLPIVAYLFFASGINSFGKLPIITKNIPNINTWKTLDGKPATFDNKITLLTFLGNQPLSKQGQYFNLIEQIYRRYEAFHDFQCVIVCPDGSQEATQEFIKKIAKLGSISSWHFIFAPSNEIEAFYSKLKLKNQLDNNKSSDFVFIVDKKLNIRGRKDKKDYKEGYDTKSPSDLHNNMVDDVKIILAEYRLALKKNHNKLKDIENVKK
;
A
#
# COMPACT_ATOMS: atom_id res chain seq x y z
N MET A 1 15.78 -46.66 -30.71
CA MET A 1 15.68 -46.31 -29.27
C MET A 1 15.74 -44.81 -29.00
N LYS A 2 16.69 -44.05 -29.58
CA LYS A 2 16.78 -42.58 -29.39
C LYS A 2 15.51 -41.80 -29.81
N LYS A 3 14.87 -42.18 -30.93
CA LYS A 3 13.64 -41.52 -31.43
C LYS A 3 12.45 -41.63 -30.46
N ASN A 4 12.28 -42.77 -29.79
CA ASN A 4 11.17 -42.98 -28.86
C ASN A 4 11.38 -42.24 -27.55
N ILE A 5 12.64 -42.12 -27.09
CA ILE A 5 12.99 -41.32 -25.91
C ILE A 5 12.74 -39.83 -26.20
N VAL A 6 13.16 -39.34 -27.38
CA VAL A 6 12.91 -37.95 -27.79
C VAL A 6 11.41 -37.66 -27.83
N LEU A 7 10.60 -38.56 -28.41
CA LEU A 7 9.15 -38.37 -28.49
C LEU A 7 8.48 -38.41 -27.10
N PHE A 8 8.94 -39.28 -26.20
CA PHE A 8 8.46 -39.34 -24.82
C PHE A 8 8.78 -38.06 -24.05
N VAL A 9 10.02 -37.57 -24.13
CA VAL A 9 10.42 -36.31 -23.50
C VAL A 9 9.62 -35.13 -24.07
N LEU A 10 9.41 -35.09 -25.39
CA LEU A 10 8.62 -34.02 -26.03
C LEU A 10 7.19 -33.94 -25.49
N PHE A 11 6.60 -35.06 -25.08
CA PHE A 11 5.22 -35.11 -24.61
C PHE A 11 5.09 -35.00 -23.09
N VAL A 12 6.02 -35.62 -22.35
CA VAL A 12 5.95 -35.70 -20.87
C VAL A 12 6.60 -34.50 -20.20
N LEU A 13 7.70 -33.97 -20.73
CA LEU A 13 8.40 -32.82 -20.14
C LEU A 13 7.49 -31.58 -20.02
N PRO A 14 6.68 -31.19 -21.02
CA PRO A 14 5.79 -30.05 -20.89
C PRO A 14 4.72 -30.24 -19.80
N ILE A 15 4.18 -31.47 -19.66
CA ILE A 15 3.17 -31.79 -18.66
C ILE A 15 3.77 -31.74 -17.26
N VAL A 16 4.96 -32.32 -17.07
CA VAL A 16 5.68 -32.27 -15.79
C VAL A 16 6.08 -30.84 -15.44
N ALA A 17 6.55 -30.05 -16.41
CA ALA A 17 6.85 -28.63 -16.21
C ALA A 17 5.58 -27.85 -15.82
N TYR A 18 4.45 -28.09 -16.51
CA TYR A 18 3.17 -27.49 -16.15
C TYR A 18 2.72 -27.86 -14.74
N LEU A 19 2.78 -29.15 -14.38
CA LEU A 19 2.44 -29.61 -13.03
C LEU A 19 3.40 -29.05 -11.97
N PHE A 20 4.68 -28.88 -12.29
CA PHE A 20 5.66 -28.23 -11.41
C PHE A 20 5.32 -26.75 -11.18
N PHE A 21 4.99 -26.00 -12.23
CA PHE A 21 4.54 -24.61 -12.09
C PHE A 21 3.18 -24.49 -11.39
N ALA A 22 2.25 -25.43 -11.63
CA ALA A 22 0.93 -25.45 -10.99
C ALA A 22 0.98 -25.89 -9.52
N SER A 23 1.89 -26.81 -9.18
CA SER A 23 2.17 -27.25 -7.80
C SER A 23 3.13 -26.33 -7.06
N GLY A 24 3.69 -25.33 -7.75
CA GLY A 24 4.47 -24.27 -7.16
C GLY A 24 3.69 -23.68 -5.99
N ILE A 25 4.15 -24.00 -4.79
CA ILE A 25 3.63 -23.43 -3.55
C ILE A 25 3.95 -21.94 -3.68
N ASN A 26 2.98 -21.15 -4.12
CA ASN A 26 2.97 -19.72 -3.88
C ASN A 26 2.86 -19.56 -2.37
N SER A 27 3.97 -19.76 -1.65
CA SER A 27 4.12 -19.16 -0.35
C SER A 27 4.05 -17.67 -0.67
N PHE A 28 2.88 -17.08 -0.53
CA PHE A 28 2.75 -15.64 -0.45
C PHE A 28 3.64 -15.25 0.72
N GLY A 29 4.90 -14.96 0.41
CA GLY A 29 5.88 -14.53 1.38
C GLY A 29 5.30 -13.32 2.07
N LYS A 30 5.45 -13.25 3.39
CA LYS A 30 4.97 -12.06 4.09
C LYS A 30 5.75 -10.85 3.59
N LEU A 31 5.06 -9.76 3.28
CA LEU A 31 5.73 -8.54 2.84
C LEU A 31 6.64 -8.05 3.98
N PRO A 32 7.94 -7.88 3.82
CA PRO A 32 8.80 -7.47 4.92
C PRO A 32 8.38 -6.17 5.61
N ILE A 33 8.73 -6.04 6.89
CA ILE A 33 8.54 -4.81 7.67
C ILE A 33 9.80 -3.95 7.52
N ILE A 34 9.68 -2.78 6.90
CA ILE A 34 10.75 -1.79 6.77
C ILE A 34 10.96 -1.07 8.10
N THR A 35 9.91 -0.42 8.59
CA THR A 35 9.92 0.33 9.86
C THR A 35 8.80 -0.17 10.74
N LYS A 36 9.12 -0.47 12.01
CA LYS A 36 8.15 -0.94 13.00
C LYS A 36 7.56 0.21 13.80
N ASN A 37 6.28 0.09 14.15
CA ASN A 37 5.58 0.95 15.11
C ASN A 37 5.79 2.45 14.82
N ILE A 38 5.41 2.90 13.63
CA ILE A 38 5.40 4.32 13.31
C ILE A 38 4.35 5.03 14.18
N PRO A 39 4.52 6.34 14.44
CA PRO A 39 3.53 7.12 15.17
C PRO A 39 2.18 7.09 14.45
N ASN A 40 1.10 7.16 15.21
CA ASN A 40 -0.21 7.44 14.64
C ASN A 40 -0.39 8.95 14.42
N ILE A 41 -1.40 9.32 13.64
CA ILE A 41 -1.69 10.69 13.15
C ILE A 41 -2.91 11.31 13.84
N ASN A 42 -3.29 10.79 15.01
CA ASN A 42 -4.50 11.16 15.75
C ASN A 42 -4.55 12.64 16.17
N THR A 43 -3.42 13.33 16.13
CA THR A 43 -3.31 14.77 16.41
C THR A 43 -3.72 15.66 15.24
N TRP A 44 -3.73 15.12 14.02
CA TRP A 44 -4.03 15.86 12.80
C TRP A 44 -5.47 15.66 12.36
N LYS A 45 -5.99 16.65 11.62
CA LYS A 45 -7.39 16.66 11.18
C LYS A 45 -7.47 16.53 9.67
N THR A 46 -8.52 15.88 9.21
CA THR A 46 -8.89 15.87 7.80
C THR A 46 -9.42 17.24 7.37
N LEU A 47 -9.55 17.47 6.07
CA LEU A 47 -10.18 18.67 5.49
C LEU A 47 -11.57 18.97 6.11
N ASP A 48 -12.34 17.92 6.41
CA ASP A 48 -13.68 18.04 7.01
C ASP A 48 -13.65 18.14 8.55
N GLY A 49 -12.47 18.33 9.15
CA GLY A 49 -12.28 18.51 10.60
C GLY A 49 -12.35 17.21 11.43
N LYS A 50 -12.40 16.03 10.80
CA LYS A 50 -12.44 14.74 11.50
C LYS A 50 -11.03 14.33 11.96
N PRO A 51 -10.89 13.63 13.09
CA PRO A 51 -9.60 13.08 13.49
C PRO A 51 -9.15 12.03 12.48
N ALA A 52 -7.87 12.07 12.09
CA ALA A 52 -7.27 11.08 11.22
C ALA A 52 -6.62 9.95 12.05
N THR A 53 -6.62 8.71 11.55
CA THR A 53 -5.98 7.59 12.26
C THR A 53 -5.55 6.50 11.28
N PHE A 54 -4.48 5.79 11.62
CA PHE A 54 -4.09 4.54 10.98
C PHE A 54 -4.71 3.29 11.65
N ASP A 55 -5.40 3.46 12.77
CA ASP A 55 -5.87 2.35 13.60
C ASP A 55 -6.78 1.40 12.82
N ASN A 56 -6.44 0.12 12.86
CA ASN A 56 -7.18 -0.95 12.19
C ASN A 56 -7.35 -0.77 10.68
N LYS A 57 -6.53 0.06 10.02
CA LYS A 57 -6.56 0.28 8.57
C LYS A 57 -5.24 -0.13 7.91
N ILE A 58 -5.34 -0.60 6.67
CA ILE A 58 -4.22 -0.70 5.73
C ILE A 58 -4.20 0.63 4.99
N THR A 59 -3.10 1.37 5.10
CA THR A 59 -3.03 2.74 4.64
C THR A 59 -2.00 2.91 3.55
N LEU A 60 -2.38 3.53 2.44
CA LEU A 60 -1.45 4.15 1.52
C LEU A 60 -1.13 5.55 2.01
N LEU A 61 0.09 5.78 2.47
CA LEU A 61 0.56 7.06 3.00
C LEU A 61 1.33 7.81 1.91
N THR A 62 0.93 9.04 1.60
CA THR A 62 1.63 9.94 0.67
C THR A 62 1.79 11.35 1.24
N PHE A 63 2.74 12.10 0.70
CA PHE A 63 3.02 13.48 1.10
C PHE A 63 2.85 14.40 -0.12
N LEU A 64 1.72 15.12 -0.17
CA LEU A 64 1.34 15.94 -1.32
C LEU A 64 2.16 17.24 -1.40
N GLY A 65 2.55 17.78 -0.25
CA GLY A 65 3.25 19.05 -0.13
C GLY A 65 2.38 20.28 -0.41
N ASN A 66 3.02 21.45 -0.47
CA ASN A 66 2.35 22.75 -0.61
C ASN A 66 1.93 23.11 -2.06
N GLN A 67 2.35 22.32 -3.06
CA GLN A 67 2.05 22.53 -4.48
C GLN A 67 1.23 21.36 -5.08
N PRO A 68 0.02 21.10 -4.58
CA PRO A 68 -0.75 19.90 -4.90
C PRO A 68 -1.09 19.78 -6.40
N LEU A 69 -1.36 20.91 -7.07
CA LEU A 69 -1.71 20.92 -8.49
C LEU A 69 -0.60 20.39 -9.41
N SER A 70 0.67 20.53 -9.01
CA SER A 70 1.83 20.00 -9.76
C SER A 70 1.92 18.46 -9.72
N LYS A 71 1.20 17.82 -8.79
CA LYS A 71 1.26 16.37 -8.54
C LYS A 71 0.09 15.60 -9.15
N GLN A 72 -0.79 16.24 -9.92
CA GLN A 72 -1.99 15.59 -10.49
C GLN A 72 -1.69 14.29 -11.24
N GLY A 73 -0.66 14.27 -12.09
CA GLY A 73 -0.29 13.06 -12.84
C GLY A 73 0.10 11.88 -11.93
N GLN A 74 0.78 12.15 -10.82
CA GLN A 74 1.19 11.11 -9.86
C GLN A 74 -0.01 10.47 -9.18
N TYR A 75 -0.97 11.29 -8.76
CA TYR A 75 -2.18 10.79 -8.10
C TYR A 75 -3.17 10.15 -9.07
N PHE A 76 -3.19 10.59 -10.34
CA PHE A 76 -3.86 9.86 -11.41
C PHE A 76 -3.30 8.43 -11.53
N ASN A 77 -1.97 8.29 -11.57
CA ASN A 77 -1.33 6.97 -11.61
C ASN A 77 -1.69 6.12 -10.39
N LEU A 78 -1.70 6.70 -9.19
CA LEU A 78 -2.06 6.01 -7.96
C LEU A 78 -3.53 5.53 -7.98
N ILE A 79 -4.44 6.36 -8.48
CA ILE A 79 -5.86 6.02 -8.62
C ILE A 79 -6.03 4.84 -9.58
N GLU A 80 -5.49 4.97 -10.79
CA GLU A 80 -5.67 3.99 -11.87
C GLU A 80 -4.96 2.67 -11.60
N GLN A 81 -3.73 2.72 -11.09
CA GLN A 81 -2.94 1.51 -10.90
C GLN A 81 -3.29 0.77 -9.61
N ILE A 82 -3.63 1.49 -8.53
CA ILE A 82 -3.77 0.91 -7.20
C ILE A 82 -5.18 1.08 -6.65
N TYR A 83 -5.62 2.31 -6.41
CA TYR A 83 -6.80 2.56 -5.58
C TYR A 83 -8.07 1.87 -6.10
N ARG A 84 -8.38 1.99 -7.40
CA ARG A 84 -9.58 1.35 -7.99
C ARG A 84 -9.67 -0.15 -7.75
N ARG A 85 -8.53 -0.84 -7.66
CA ARG A 85 -8.49 -2.30 -7.44
C ARG A 85 -8.90 -2.69 -6.03
N TYR A 86 -8.77 -1.77 -5.07
CA TYR A 86 -8.91 -2.05 -3.64
C TYR A 86 -9.91 -1.14 -2.93
N GLU A 87 -10.57 -0.21 -3.63
CA GLU A 87 -11.53 0.74 -3.05
C GLU A 87 -12.73 0.06 -2.36
N ALA A 88 -13.11 -1.14 -2.79
CA ALA A 88 -14.16 -1.94 -2.16
C ALA A 88 -13.73 -2.58 -0.83
N PHE A 89 -12.46 -2.50 -0.45
CA PHE A 89 -11.95 -3.08 0.77
C PHE A 89 -12.13 -2.10 1.95
N HIS A 90 -13.09 -2.39 2.84
CA HIS A 90 -13.50 -1.51 3.94
C HIS A 90 -12.36 -0.96 4.82
N ASP A 91 -11.31 -1.75 5.03
CA ASP A 91 -10.19 -1.34 5.88
C ASP A 91 -9.00 -0.75 5.10
N PHE A 92 -9.18 -0.47 3.81
CA PHE A 92 -8.18 0.17 2.98
C PHE A 92 -8.45 1.68 2.93
N GLN A 93 -7.42 2.49 3.15
CA GLN A 93 -7.52 3.94 3.07
C GLN A 93 -6.29 4.54 2.39
N CYS A 94 -6.47 5.74 1.84
CA CYS A 94 -5.38 6.59 1.39
C CYS A 94 -5.29 7.78 2.35
N VAL A 95 -4.12 8.01 2.93
CA VAL A 95 -3.84 9.18 3.77
C VAL A 95 -2.83 10.05 3.04
N ILE A 96 -3.25 11.28 2.79
CA ILE A 96 -2.50 12.27 2.03
C ILE A 96 -2.15 13.41 2.97
N VAL A 97 -0.86 13.53 3.30
CA VAL A 97 -0.35 14.57 4.20
C VAL A 97 -0.09 15.84 3.41
N CYS A 98 -0.68 16.94 3.88
CA CYS A 98 -0.59 18.28 3.30
C CYS A 98 -0.06 19.27 4.36
N PRO A 99 0.82 20.21 4.00
CA PRO A 99 1.18 21.32 4.89
C PRO A 99 0.00 22.24 5.18
N ASP A 100 -0.07 22.75 6.41
CA ASP A 100 -0.94 23.89 6.73
C ASP A 100 -0.63 25.09 5.82
N GLY A 101 -1.69 25.80 5.41
CA GLY A 101 -1.64 26.87 4.41
C GLY A 101 -1.90 26.39 2.99
N SER A 102 -1.93 25.07 2.71
CA SER A 102 -2.23 24.54 1.37
C SER A 102 -3.70 24.17 1.16
N GLN A 103 -4.60 24.44 2.10
CA GLN A 103 -5.99 23.94 2.11
C GLN A 103 -6.77 24.30 0.83
N GLU A 104 -6.69 25.56 0.38
CA GLU A 104 -7.39 26.02 -0.83
C GLU A 104 -6.87 25.30 -2.08
N ALA A 105 -5.55 25.22 -2.25
CA ALA A 105 -4.92 24.51 -3.36
C ALA A 105 -5.25 23.01 -3.32
N THR A 106 -5.31 22.41 -2.12
CA THR A 106 -5.70 21.01 -1.92
C THR A 106 -7.18 20.80 -2.26
N GLN A 107 -8.07 21.73 -1.91
CA GLN A 107 -9.48 21.67 -2.31
C GLN A 107 -9.66 21.69 -3.84
N GLU A 108 -8.92 22.55 -4.54
CA GLU A 108 -8.94 22.56 -6.01
C GLU A 108 -8.40 21.24 -6.59
N PHE A 109 -7.32 20.73 -6.01
CA PHE A 109 -6.76 19.43 -6.38
C PHE A 109 -7.76 18.28 -6.18
N ILE A 110 -8.45 18.24 -5.04
CA ILE A 110 -9.50 17.25 -4.74
C ILE A 110 -10.59 17.30 -5.81
N LYS A 111 -11.07 18.50 -6.16
CA LYS A 111 -12.09 18.67 -7.22
C LYS A 111 -11.63 18.12 -8.57
N LYS A 112 -10.33 18.18 -8.88
CA LYS A 112 -9.77 17.63 -10.13
C LYS A 112 -9.67 16.12 -10.09
N ILE A 113 -9.12 15.54 -9.02
CA ILE A 113 -8.98 14.08 -8.93
C ILE A 113 -10.33 13.37 -8.73
N ALA A 114 -11.31 14.00 -8.10
CA ALA A 114 -12.65 13.45 -7.93
C ALA A 114 -13.39 13.22 -9.26
N LYS A 115 -12.97 13.90 -10.34
CA LYS A 115 -13.47 13.65 -11.70
C LYS A 115 -12.97 12.33 -12.28
N LEU A 116 -11.87 11.79 -11.74
CA LEU A 116 -11.31 10.53 -12.18
C LEU A 116 -12.11 9.37 -11.60
N GLY A 117 -12.53 9.43 -10.34
CA GLY A 117 -13.32 8.37 -9.73
C GLY A 117 -13.67 8.65 -8.27
N SER A 118 -14.19 7.63 -7.59
CA SER A 118 -14.47 7.72 -6.16
C SER A 118 -13.17 7.95 -5.39
N ILE A 119 -13.23 8.86 -4.41
CA ILE A 119 -12.15 9.12 -3.46
C ILE A 119 -12.65 9.03 -2.02
N SER A 120 -13.70 8.23 -1.78
CA SER A 120 -14.39 8.14 -0.48
C SER A 120 -13.47 7.71 0.69
N SER A 121 -12.44 6.91 0.41
CA SER A 121 -11.47 6.43 1.41
C SER A 121 -10.17 7.25 1.39
N TRP A 122 -10.19 8.45 0.81
CA TRP A 122 -9.06 9.36 0.79
C TRP A 122 -9.20 10.41 1.88
N HIS A 123 -8.18 10.50 2.71
CA HIS A 123 -8.11 11.41 3.84
C HIS A 123 -6.98 12.41 3.62
N PHE A 124 -7.35 13.62 3.22
CA PHE A 124 -6.44 14.75 3.14
C PHE A 124 -6.30 15.37 4.52
N ILE A 125 -5.11 15.27 5.10
CA ILE A 125 -4.84 15.72 6.47
C ILE A 125 -3.84 16.87 6.44
N PHE A 126 -4.04 17.83 7.34
CA PHE A 126 -3.24 19.04 7.40
C PHE A 126 -2.48 19.12 8.72
N ALA A 127 -1.22 19.56 8.61
CA ALA A 127 -0.35 19.73 9.75
C ALA A 127 0.73 20.79 9.50
N PRO A 128 1.30 21.38 10.56
CA PRO A 128 2.44 22.28 10.44
C PRO A 128 3.63 21.60 9.76
N SER A 129 4.35 22.34 8.90
CA SER A 129 5.47 21.77 8.12
C SER A 129 6.55 21.12 9.00
N ASN A 130 6.85 21.71 10.16
CA ASN A 130 7.78 21.16 11.15
C ASN A 130 7.29 19.84 11.76
N GLU A 131 5.99 19.71 12.00
CA GLU A 131 5.40 18.46 12.49
C GLU A 131 5.45 17.37 11.43
N ILE A 132 5.19 17.72 10.16
CA ILE A 132 5.28 16.78 9.04
C ILE A 132 6.70 16.23 8.91
N GLU A 133 7.73 17.08 8.99
CA GLU A 133 9.13 16.64 8.96
C GLU A 133 9.49 15.78 10.16
N ALA A 134 9.07 16.19 11.37
CA ALA A 134 9.28 15.41 12.58
C ALA A 134 8.59 14.04 12.51
N PHE A 135 7.40 13.97 11.91
CA PHE A 135 6.70 12.71 11.65
C PHE A 135 7.45 11.87 10.60
N TYR A 136 7.84 12.46 9.48
CA TYR A 136 8.53 11.78 8.39
C TYR A 136 9.87 11.18 8.85
N SER A 137 10.64 11.89 9.67
CA SER A 137 11.89 11.38 10.23
C SER A 137 11.71 10.08 11.06
N LYS A 138 10.56 9.94 11.74
CA LYS A 138 10.22 8.74 12.51
C LYS A 138 9.88 7.53 11.64
N LEU A 139 9.57 7.75 10.35
CA LEU A 139 9.37 6.69 9.36
C LEU A 139 10.69 5.99 9.00
N LYS A 140 11.85 6.61 9.29
CA LYS A 140 13.19 6.05 9.07
C LYS A 140 13.42 5.57 7.63
N LEU A 141 12.89 6.33 6.68
CA LEU A 141 13.05 6.11 5.24
C LEU A 141 14.40 6.67 4.78
N LYS A 142 14.95 6.12 3.70
CA LYS A 142 16.18 6.59 3.05
C LYS A 142 15.95 7.89 2.28
N ASN A 143 14.79 8.02 1.65
CA ASN A 143 14.42 9.22 0.92
C ASN A 143 14.02 10.35 1.89
N GLN A 144 14.09 11.59 1.42
CA GLN A 144 13.69 12.78 2.17
C GLN A 144 12.51 13.46 1.48
N LEU A 145 11.77 14.27 2.23
CA LEU A 145 10.80 15.19 1.65
C LEU A 145 11.52 16.31 0.89
N ASP A 146 10.91 16.80 -0.18
CA ASP A 146 11.43 17.97 -0.90
C ASP A 146 11.15 19.28 -0.14
N ASN A 147 11.60 20.40 -0.70
CA ASN A 147 11.40 21.74 -0.11
C ASN A 147 9.93 22.10 0.11
N ASN A 148 9.03 21.47 -0.64
CA ASN A 148 7.59 21.64 -0.57
C ASN A 148 6.91 20.69 0.41
N LYS A 149 7.70 19.92 1.18
CA LYS A 149 7.25 18.83 2.07
C LYS A 149 6.49 17.74 1.32
N SER A 150 6.83 17.52 0.04
CA SER A 150 6.26 16.47 -0.79
C SER A 150 7.21 15.28 -0.91
N SER A 151 6.64 14.11 -1.19
CA SER A 151 7.36 12.93 -1.65
C SER A 151 6.72 12.44 -2.94
N ASP A 152 7.54 12.00 -3.88
CA ASP A 152 7.06 11.29 -5.07
C ASP A 152 6.73 9.81 -4.78
N PHE A 153 6.93 9.35 -3.54
CA PHE A 153 6.72 7.97 -3.15
C PHE A 153 5.43 7.78 -2.34
N VAL A 154 4.80 6.63 -2.53
CA VAL A 154 3.71 6.13 -1.68
C VAL A 154 4.21 4.97 -0.81
N PHE A 155 3.79 4.97 0.45
CA PHE A 155 4.21 4.00 1.46
C PHE A 155 3.03 3.14 1.91
N ILE A 156 3.27 1.84 2.14
CA ILE A 156 2.24 0.93 2.67
C ILE A 156 2.40 0.85 4.18
N VAL A 157 1.37 1.25 4.92
CA VAL A 157 1.29 1.09 6.38
C VAL A 157 0.27 0.00 6.70
N ASP A 158 0.69 -1.02 7.46
CA ASP A 158 -0.22 -2.07 7.90
C ASP A 158 -1.02 -1.70 9.16
N LYS A 159 -2.00 -2.52 9.52
CA LYS A 159 -2.85 -2.32 10.71
C LYS A 159 -2.11 -2.32 12.05
N LYS A 160 -0.85 -2.73 12.06
CA LYS A 160 0.02 -2.75 13.25
C LYS A 160 0.99 -1.57 13.23
N LEU A 161 0.71 -0.53 12.44
CA LEU A 161 1.52 0.68 12.31
C LEU A 161 2.95 0.36 11.84
N ASN A 162 3.11 -0.57 10.91
CA ASN A 162 4.41 -0.83 10.30
C ASN A 162 4.43 -0.40 8.84
N ILE A 163 5.55 0.20 8.41
CA ILE A 163 5.82 0.40 6.99
C ILE A 163 6.24 -0.94 6.39
N ARG A 164 5.60 -1.32 5.29
CA ARG A 164 5.81 -2.58 4.59
C ARG A 164 6.40 -2.34 3.21
N GLY A 165 7.27 -3.24 2.79
CA GLY A 165 7.97 -3.14 1.52
C GLY A 165 8.96 -4.30 1.34
N ARG A 166 9.84 -4.19 0.36
CA ARG A 166 10.81 -5.23 -0.02
C ARG A 166 12.18 -4.95 0.58
N LYS A 167 12.84 -6.00 1.07
CA LYS A 167 14.16 -5.92 1.74
C LYS A 167 15.31 -6.53 0.96
N ASP A 168 15.04 -7.18 -0.17
CA ASP A 168 16.08 -7.81 -0.97
C ASP A 168 17.02 -6.76 -1.54
N LYS A 169 18.33 -6.98 -1.41
CA LYS A 169 19.34 -5.96 -1.82
C LYS A 169 19.19 -5.52 -3.28
N LYS A 170 18.76 -6.42 -4.16
CA LYS A 170 18.57 -6.17 -5.60
C LYS A 170 17.23 -5.54 -5.94
N ASP A 171 16.25 -5.60 -5.03
CA ASP A 171 14.88 -5.14 -5.24
C ASP A 171 14.33 -4.44 -3.98
N TYR A 172 15.18 -3.63 -3.35
CA TYR A 172 14.82 -2.95 -2.11
C TYR A 172 13.78 -1.87 -2.41
N LYS A 173 12.63 -1.93 -1.72
CA LYS A 173 11.55 -0.95 -1.84
C LYS A 173 10.96 -0.64 -0.49
N GLU A 174 11.12 0.59 -0.03
CA GLU A 174 10.46 1.10 1.17
C GLU A 174 9.21 1.93 0.85
N GLY A 175 9.10 2.41 -0.39
CA GLY A 175 7.94 3.03 -1.00
C GLY A 175 8.00 2.83 -2.52
N TYR A 176 6.93 3.24 -3.21
CA TYR A 176 6.77 3.05 -4.65
C TYR A 176 6.64 4.40 -5.34
N ASP A 177 7.33 4.57 -6.47
CA ASP A 177 7.38 5.85 -7.18
C ASP A 177 6.07 6.10 -7.93
N THR A 178 5.34 7.14 -7.51
CA THR A 178 4.06 7.54 -8.11
C THR A 178 4.22 8.22 -9.48
N LYS A 179 5.43 8.66 -9.84
CA LYS A 179 5.73 9.12 -11.20
C LYS A 179 5.85 7.96 -12.19
N SER A 180 6.03 6.73 -11.71
CA SER A 180 6.24 5.54 -12.52
C SER A 180 5.01 4.61 -12.46
N PRO A 181 4.10 4.67 -13.46
CA PRO A 181 2.97 3.75 -13.53
C PRO A 181 3.40 2.27 -13.52
N SER A 182 4.56 1.97 -14.11
CA SER A 182 5.11 0.61 -14.13
C SER A 182 5.63 0.17 -12.76
N ASP A 183 6.17 1.07 -11.93
CA ASP A 183 6.55 0.72 -10.56
C ASP A 183 5.32 0.38 -9.71
N LEU A 184 4.27 1.19 -9.83
CA LEU A 184 2.98 0.90 -9.18
C LEU A 184 2.41 -0.43 -9.67
N HIS A 185 2.32 -0.62 -10.99
CA HIS A 185 1.70 -1.81 -11.59
C HIS A 185 2.48 -3.10 -11.31
N ASN A 186 3.79 -3.10 -11.58
CA ASN A 186 4.60 -4.31 -11.53
C ASN A 186 5.01 -4.68 -10.10
N ASN A 187 5.06 -3.71 -9.18
CA ASN A 187 5.55 -3.96 -7.82
C ASN A 187 4.46 -3.74 -6.77
N MET A 188 3.89 -2.54 -6.70
CA MET A 188 2.98 -2.18 -5.61
C MET A 188 1.68 -2.99 -5.62
N VAL A 189 1.13 -3.31 -6.80
CA VAL A 189 -0.09 -4.15 -6.91
C VAL A 189 0.10 -5.49 -6.20
N ASP A 190 1.21 -6.17 -6.46
CA ASP A 190 1.50 -7.46 -5.84
C ASP A 190 1.74 -7.33 -4.33
N ASP A 191 2.45 -6.29 -3.91
CA ASP A 191 2.75 -6.07 -2.49
C ASP A 191 1.49 -5.72 -1.68
N VAL A 192 0.57 -4.91 -2.22
CA VAL A 192 -0.74 -4.64 -1.61
C VAL A 192 -1.58 -5.91 -1.56
N LYS A 193 -1.55 -6.74 -2.62
CA LYS A 193 -2.25 -8.03 -2.64
C LYS A 193 -1.75 -8.97 -1.55
N ILE A 194 -0.44 -9.03 -1.31
CA ILE A 194 0.15 -9.81 -0.21
C ILE A 194 -0.37 -9.32 1.14
N ILE A 195 -0.37 -8.01 1.40
CA ILE A 195 -0.84 -7.44 2.66
C ILE A 195 -2.33 -7.75 2.91
N LEU A 196 -3.17 -7.62 1.88
CA LEU A 196 -4.59 -7.95 1.97
C LEU A 196 -4.81 -9.45 2.23
N ALA A 197 -4.01 -10.32 1.60
CA ALA A 197 -4.06 -11.76 1.82
C ALA A 197 -3.63 -12.13 3.26
N GLU A 198 -2.54 -11.55 3.76
CA GLU A 198 -2.08 -11.73 5.15
C GLU A 198 -3.20 -11.36 6.15
N TYR A 199 -3.87 -10.23 5.91
CA TYR A 199 -4.95 -9.77 6.77
C TYR A 199 -6.17 -10.71 6.71
N ARG A 200 -6.60 -11.13 5.52
CA ARG A 200 -7.71 -12.09 5.36
C ARG A 200 -7.43 -13.42 6.06
N LEU A 201 -6.20 -13.92 5.97
CA LEU A 201 -5.77 -15.14 6.67
C LEU A 201 -5.78 -14.96 8.19
N ALA A 202 -5.32 -13.82 8.70
CA ALA A 202 -5.38 -13.50 10.13
C ALA A 202 -6.82 -13.46 10.65
N LEU A 203 -7.74 -12.83 9.90
CA LEU A 203 -9.17 -12.83 10.24
C LEU A 203 -9.76 -14.23 10.27
N LYS A 204 -9.47 -15.07 9.27
CA LYS A 204 -9.97 -16.46 9.24
C LYS A 204 -9.47 -17.27 10.44
N LYS A 205 -8.20 -17.13 10.79
CA LYS A 205 -7.61 -17.79 11.98
C LYS A 205 -8.28 -17.34 13.27
N ASN A 206 -8.54 -16.04 13.42
CA ASN A 206 -9.19 -15.49 14.61
C ASN A 206 -10.64 -15.98 14.74
N HIS A 207 -11.42 -15.97 13.66
CA HIS A 207 -12.78 -16.50 13.67
C HIS A 207 -12.84 -17.99 14.01
N ASN A 208 -11.93 -18.80 13.46
CA ASN A 208 -11.86 -20.22 13.80
C ASN A 208 -11.53 -20.43 15.28
N LYS A 209 -10.54 -19.70 15.81
CA LYS A 209 -10.16 -19.77 17.23
C LYS A 209 -11.32 -19.41 18.17
N LEU A 210 -12.13 -18.41 17.80
CA LEU A 210 -13.32 -18.02 18.59
C LEU A 210 -14.37 -19.15 18.61
N LYS A 211 -14.64 -19.78 17.46
CA LYS A 211 -15.54 -20.93 17.37
C LYS A 211 -15.06 -22.13 18.21
N ASP A 212 -13.76 -22.41 18.19
CA ASP A 212 -13.18 -23.49 18.99
C ASP A 212 -13.36 -23.23 20.50
N ILE A 213 -13.21 -21.98 20.96
CA ILE A 213 -13.43 -21.59 22.36
C ILE A 213 -14.91 -21.73 22.76
N GLU A 214 -15.85 -21.37 21.88
CA GLU A 214 -17.29 -21.53 22.13
C GLU A 214 -17.71 -23.00 22.18
N ASN A 215 -17.12 -23.85 21.34
CA ASN A 215 -17.40 -25.29 21.32
C ASN A 215 -16.83 -26.05 22.52
N VAL A 216 -15.73 -25.56 23.13
CA VAL A 216 -15.16 -26.13 24.38
C VAL A 216 -15.96 -25.73 25.63
N LYS A 217 -16.77 -24.67 25.56
CA LYS A 217 -17.62 -24.20 26.66
C LYS A 217 -19.03 -24.79 26.67
N LYS A 218 -19.41 -25.57 25.65
CA LYS A 218 -20.65 -26.35 25.58
C LYS A 218 -20.37 -27.79 25.98
#